data_AF-A0A536MBN9-F1
#
_entry.id   AF-A0A536MBN9-F1
#
_cell.length_a   1.000
_cell.length_b   1.000
_cell.length_c   1.000
_cell.angle_alpha   90.00
_cell.angle_beta   90.00
_cell.angle_gamma   90.00
#
_symmetry.space_group_name_H-M   'P 1'
#
loop_
_entity.id
_entity.type
_entity.pdbx_description
1 polymer ?
#
loop_
_entity_poly.entity_id
_entity_poly.type
_entity_poly.pdbx_seq_one_letter_code
_entity_poly.pdbx_strand_id
1 'polypeptide(L)'
;MQLWFAAIAAPSMFLAAVAVQLWLTRRRGALSVPADAGDALFQAAFYVVNGPLEEGFFRGLMQGGLSAAWGAPVGFVVATAAYILYHRLGRWTWPDTFATALVGIPLGLAFWLLPGPPSLLGISIAHIAATCGFLGPGPYLLRRLRLL
;
A
#
# COMPACT_ATOMS: atom_id res chain seq x y z
N MET A 1 2.11 -6.27 19.68
CA MET A 1 0.93 -5.97 18.84
C MET A 1 1.26 -5.69 17.38
N GLN A 2 2.31 -4.93 17.05
CA GLN A 2 2.69 -4.64 15.66
C GLN A 2 2.96 -5.88 14.80
N LEU A 3 3.59 -6.92 15.39
CA LEU A 3 3.78 -8.21 14.71
C LEU A 3 2.46 -8.93 14.43
N TRP A 4 1.50 -8.88 15.35
CA TRP A 4 0.16 -9.43 15.15
C TRP A 4 -0.62 -8.65 14.11
N PHE A 5 -0.56 -7.32 14.17
CA PHE A 5 -1.11 -6.47 13.12
C PHE A 5 -0.51 -6.82 11.76
N ALA A 6 0.82 -6.93 11.64
CA ALA A 6 1.48 -7.29 10.40
C ALA A 6 1.03 -8.67 9.89
N ALA A 7 0.98 -9.67 10.78
CA ALA A 7 0.58 -11.03 10.44
C ALA A 7 -0.84 -11.13 9.87
N ILE A 8 -1.74 -10.25 10.29
CA ILE A 8 -3.13 -10.19 9.79
C ILE A 8 -3.23 -9.25 8.59
N ALA A 9 -2.72 -8.02 8.73
CA ALA A 9 -2.86 -6.96 7.74
C ALA A 9 -2.13 -7.30 6.43
N ALA A 10 -0.96 -7.92 6.47
CA ALA A 10 -0.21 -8.25 5.26
C ALA A 10 -0.98 -9.19 4.31
N PRO A 11 -1.42 -10.40 4.73
CA PRO A 11 -2.19 -11.26 3.84
C PRO A 11 -3.53 -10.63 3.44
N SER A 12 -4.22 -9.92 4.35
CA SER A 12 -5.48 -9.24 4.03
C SER A 12 -5.29 -8.16 2.97
N MET A 13 -4.27 -7.32 3.10
CA MET A 13 -3.97 -6.25 2.15
C MET A 13 -3.52 -6.80 0.80
N PHE A 14 -2.67 -7.83 0.79
CA PHE A 14 -2.27 -8.49 -0.45
C PHE A 14 -3.49 -9.02 -1.21
N LEU A 15 -4.36 -9.79 -0.55
CA LEU A 15 -5.54 -10.38 -1.19
C LEU A 15 -6.54 -9.32 -1.65
N ALA A 16 -6.78 -8.29 -0.83
CA ALA A 16 -7.64 -7.17 -1.20
C ALA A 16 -7.09 -6.43 -2.43
N ALA A 17 -5.79 -6.15 -2.45
CA ALA A 17 -5.13 -5.48 -3.56
C ALA A 17 -5.17 -6.30 -4.86
N VAL A 18 -4.95 -7.63 -4.78
CA VAL A 18 -5.13 -8.55 -5.91
C VAL A 18 -6.57 -8.49 -6.44
N ALA A 19 -7.57 -8.51 -5.55
CA ALA A 19 -8.97 -8.46 -5.92
C ALA A 19 -9.34 -7.13 -6.60
N VAL A 20 -8.88 -6.00 -6.06
CA VAL A 20 -9.07 -4.67 -6.68
C VAL A 20 -8.41 -4.64 -8.06
N GLN A 21 -7.18 -5.16 -8.18
CA GLN A 21 -6.47 -5.15 -9.45
C GLN A 21 -7.15 -6.01 -10.51
N LEU A 22 -7.68 -7.17 -10.12
CA LEU A 22 -8.48 -8.03 -10.99
C LEU A 22 -9.76 -7.29 -11.46
N TRP A 23 -10.46 -6.64 -10.55
CA TRP A 23 -11.65 -5.85 -10.88
C TRP A 23 -11.36 -4.71 -11.85
N LEU A 24 -10.28 -3.95 -11.61
CA LEU A 24 -9.85 -2.88 -12.52
C LEU A 24 -9.44 -3.42 -13.89
N THR A 25 -8.70 -4.54 -13.91
CA THR A 25 -8.25 -5.18 -15.16
C THR A 25 -9.42 -5.58 -16.04
N ARG A 26 -10.47 -6.17 -15.47
CA ARG A 26 -11.70 -6.53 -16.19
C ARG A 26 -12.42 -5.33 -16.83
N ARG A 27 -12.23 -4.12 -16.30
CA ARG A 27 -12.82 -2.90 -16.85
C ARG A 27 -11.95 -2.23 -17.92
N ARG A 28 -10.62 -2.28 -17.77
CA ARG A 28 -9.67 -1.63 -18.68
C ARG A 28 -9.14 -2.52 -19.81
N GLY A 29 -9.30 -3.84 -19.69
CA GLY A 29 -8.90 -4.83 -20.70
C GLY A 29 -7.38 -5.07 -20.82
N ALA A 30 -6.57 -4.45 -19.95
CA ALA A 30 -5.12 -4.58 -19.96
C ALA A 30 -4.56 -4.57 -18.53
N LEU A 31 -3.43 -5.25 -18.32
CA LEU A 31 -2.68 -5.23 -17.06
C LEU A 31 -1.20 -5.46 -17.35
N SER A 32 -0.34 -4.63 -16.78
CA SER A 32 1.10 -4.90 -16.75
C SER A 32 1.39 -6.03 -15.79
N VAL A 33 2.00 -7.11 -16.29
CA VAL A 33 2.31 -8.31 -15.52
C VAL A 33 3.81 -8.59 -15.65
N PRO A 34 4.50 -8.99 -14.57
CA PRO A 34 5.90 -9.44 -14.66
C PRO A 34 6.11 -10.51 -15.72
N ALA A 35 7.24 -10.46 -16.41
CA ALA A 35 7.55 -11.39 -17.50
C ALA A 35 7.59 -12.84 -17.02
N ASP A 36 8.21 -13.08 -15.86
CA ASP A 36 8.39 -14.37 -15.23
C ASP A 36 8.46 -14.25 -13.69
N ALA A 37 8.79 -15.36 -13.01
CA ALA A 37 8.92 -15.39 -11.57
C ALA A 37 10.10 -14.57 -11.03
N GLY A 38 11.18 -14.43 -11.81
CA GLY A 38 12.35 -13.64 -11.43
C GLY A 38 12.03 -12.15 -11.41
N ASP A 39 11.33 -11.66 -12.43
CA ASP A 39 10.84 -10.27 -12.47
C ASP A 39 9.84 -9.98 -11.33
N ALA A 40 8.92 -10.91 -11.06
CA ALA A 40 8.00 -10.79 -9.94
C ALA A 40 8.74 -10.70 -8.59
N LEU A 41 9.77 -11.53 -8.39
CA LEU A 41 10.60 -11.50 -7.18
C LEU A 41 11.42 -10.21 -7.07
N PHE A 42 12.00 -9.73 -8.18
CA PHE A 42 12.75 -8.48 -8.21
C PHE A 42 11.88 -7.29 -7.81
N GLN A 43 10.66 -7.19 -8.36
CA GLN A 43 9.71 -6.15 -7.97
C GLN A 43 9.31 -6.25 -6.50
N ALA A 44 9.05 -7.46 -5.98
CA ALA A 44 8.78 -7.66 -4.56
C ALA A 44 9.94 -7.19 -3.67
N ALA A 45 11.17 -7.52 -4.04
CA ALA A 45 12.38 -7.09 -3.32
C ALA A 45 12.55 -5.57 -3.35
N PHE A 46 12.27 -4.93 -4.50
CA PHE A 46 12.23 -3.48 -4.60
C PHE A 46 11.18 -2.89 -3.66
N TYR A 47 9.98 -3.47 -3.58
CA TYR A 47 8.93 -3.00 -2.68
C TYR A 47 9.28 -3.14 -1.20
N VAL A 48 10.07 -4.14 -0.81
CA VAL A 48 10.62 -4.26 0.55
C VAL A 48 11.48 -3.06 0.94
N VAL A 49 12.10 -2.38 -0.02
CA VAL A 49 12.84 -1.13 0.21
C VAL A 49 11.92 0.09 0.08
N ASN A 50 11.12 0.14 -0.97
CA ASN A 50 10.25 1.28 -1.29
C ASN A 50 9.17 1.50 -0.22
N GLY A 51 8.49 0.44 0.22
CA GLY A 51 7.40 0.51 1.19
C GLY A 51 7.80 1.20 2.51
N PRO A 52 8.89 0.77 3.18
CA PRO A 52 9.38 1.43 4.38
C PRO A 52 9.81 2.89 4.16
N LEU A 53 10.36 3.24 3.00
CA LEU A 53 10.73 4.63 2.68
C LEU A 53 9.48 5.51 2.55
N GLU A 54 8.47 5.05 1.81
CA GLU A 54 7.20 5.75 1.71
C GLU A 54 6.51 5.86 3.08
N GLU A 55 6.46 4.79 3.87
CA GLU A 55 5.87 4.85 5.22
C GLU A 55 6.66 5.74 6.17
N GLY A 56 7.99 5.74 6.08
CA GLY A 56 8.87 6.65 6.80
C GLY A 56 8.53 8.11 6.53
N PHE A 57 8.29 8.45 5.26
CA PHE A 57 7.92 9.80 4.87
C PHE A 57 6.47 10.14 5.25
N PHE A 58 5.49 9.39 4.77
CA PHE A 58 4.08 9.74 4.92
C PHE A 58 3.56 9.50 6.35
N ARG A 59 3.90 8.38 7.00
CA ARG A 59 3.37 8.05 8.33
C ARG A 59 4.32 8.54 9.42
N GLY A 60 5.61 8.30 9.26
CA GLY A 60 6.63 8.75 10.22
C GLY A 60 6.73 10.27 10.29
N LEU A 61 7.23 10.88 9.21
CA LEU A 61 7.52 12.32 9.18
C LEU A 61 6.26 13.18 9.09
N MET A 62 5.42 12.96 8.07
CA MET A 62 4.24 13.80 7.85
C MET A 62 3.15 13.53 8.88
N GLN A 63 2.56 12.34 8.93
CA GLN A 63 1.46 12.07 9.85
C GLN A 63 1.90 12.24 11.30
N GLY A 64 3.04 11.65 11.71
CA GLY A 64 3.59 11.80 13.05
C GLY A 64 3.91 13.24 13.42
N GLY A 65 4.64 13.98 12.56
CA GLY A 65 5.02 15.36 12.82
C GLY A 65 3.83 16.32 12.89
N LEU A 66 2.91 16.21 11.93
CA LEU A 66 1.68 17.02 11.92
C LEU A 66 0.76 16.68 13.10
N SER A 67 0.72 15.41 13.50
CA SER A 67 -0.04 15.00 14.69
C SER A 67 0.53 15.60 15.97
N ALA A 68 1.86 15.69 16.08
CA ALA A 68 2.53 16.32 17.21
C ALA A 68 2.30 17.84 17.26
N ALA A 69 2.24 18.51 16.10
CA ALA A 69 2.05 19.96 16.03
C ALA A 69 0.57 20.39 16.15
N TRP A 70 -0.36 19.63 15.54
CA TRP A 70 -1.74 20.06 15.32
C TRP A 70 -2.80 19.01 15.69
N GLY A 71 -2.39 17.89 16.27
CA GLY A 71 -3.27 16.81 16.69
C GLY A 71 -3.46 15.73 15.63
N ALA A 72 -3.74 14.51 16.11
CA ALA A 72 -3.77 13.31 15.28
C ALA A 72 -4.76 13.34 14.09
N PRO A 73 -5.97 13.92 14.19
CA PRO A 73 -6.86 14.05 13.04
C PRO A 73 -6.25 14.86 11.89
N VAL A 74 -5.55 15.96 12.21
CA VAL A 74 -4.90 16.82 11.20
C VAL A 74 -3.77 16.06 10.53
N GLY A 75 -2.91 15.41 11.32
CA GLY A 75 -1.83 14.61 10.75
C GLY A 75 -2.32 13.48 9.86
N PHE A 76 -3.36 12.76 10.29
CA PHE A 76 -3.97 11.69 9.51
C PHE A 76 -4.52 12.20 8.16
N VAL A 77 -5.36 13.24 8.19
CA VAL A 77 -6.02 13.76 6.98
C VAL A 77 -5.00 14.30 5.99
N VAL A 78 -4.08 15.15 6.44
CA VAL A 78 -3.12 15.82 5.56
C VAL A 78 -2.12 14.82 4.97
N ALA A 79 -1.56 13.92 5.79
CA ALA A 79 -0.60 12.93 5.29
C ALA A 79 -1.24 11.92 4.34
N THR A 80 -2.47 11.47 4.62
CA THR A 80 -3.21 10.56 3.73
C THR A 80 -3.55 11.25 2.41
N ALA A 81 -4.00 12.51 2.44
CA ALA A 81 -4.26 13.27 1.23
C ALA A 81 -2.98 13.46 0.40
N ALA A 82 -1.87 13.79 1.05
CA ALA A 82 -0.57 13.93 0.39
C ALA A 82 -0.11 12.61 -0.26
N TYR A 83 -0.25 11.47 0.43
CA TYR A 83 0.04 10.14 -0.10
C TYR A 83 -0.77 9.81 -1.36
N ILE A 84 -2.08 10.09 -1.34
CA ILE A 84 -2.96 9.84 -2.50
C ILE A 84 -2.58 10.78 -3.67
N LEU A 85 -2.38 12.06 -3.39
CA LEU A 85 -2.03 13.05 -4.40
C LEU A 85 -0.64 12.82 -5.00
N TYR A 86 0.33 12.33 -4.21
CA TYR A 86 1.64 11.93 -4.69
C TYR A 86 1.54 10.92 -5.84
N HIS A 87 0.72 9.89 -5.71
CA HIS A 87 0.50 8.90 -6.77
C HIS A 87 -0.19 9.52 -7.99
N ARG A 88 -1.15 10.42 -7.76
CA ARG A 88 -1.81 11.14 -8.86
C ARG A 88 -0.81 11.99 -9.66
N LEU A 89 0.09 12.71 -8.97
CA LEU A 89 1.17 13.48 -9.58
C LEU A 89 2.20 12.58 -10.29
N GLY A 90 2.39 11.36 -9.80
CA GLY A 90 3.11 10.27 -10.48
C GLY A 90 2.42 9.73 -11.74
N ARG A 91 1.39 10.40 -12.25
CA ARG A 91 0.61 10.06 -13.47
C ARG A 91 -0.19 8.77 -13.38
N TRP A 92 -0.47 8.29 -12.17
CA TRP A 92 -1.39 7.16 -12.00
C TRP A 92 -2.79 7.54 -12.49
N THR A 93 -3.50 6.57 -13.05
CA THR A 93 -4.88 6.77 -13.49
C THR A 93 -5.79 7.05 -12.29
N TRP A 94 -6.96 7.65 -12.50
CA TRP A 94 -7.91 7.87 -11.41
C TRP A 94 -8.32 6.58 -10.69
N PRO A 95 -8.64 5.46 -11.38
CA PRO A 95 -8.93 4.21 -10.70
C PRO A 95 -7.75 3.66 -9.86
N ASP A 96 -6.52 3.75 -10.36
CA ASP A 96 -5.35 3.30 -9.60
C ASP A 96 -5.06 4.23 -8.41
N THR A 97 -5.28 5.53 -8.57
CA THR A 97 -5.20 6.52 -7.47
C THR A 97 -6.27 6.25 -6.40
N PHE A 98 -7.46 5.82 -6.79
CA PHE A 98 -8.47 5.38 -5.83
C PHE A 98 -8.02 4.13 -5.08
N ALA A 99 -7.35 3.18 -5.75
CA ALA A 99 -6.78 2.01 -5.09
C ALA A 99 -5.71 2.40 -4.05
N THR A 100 -4.91 3.45 -4.29
CA THR A 100 -3.98 3.94 -3.26
C THR A 100 -4.72 4.52 -2.07
N ALA A 101 -5.87 5.17 -2.22
CA ALA A 101 -6.68 5.60 -1.09
C ALA A 101 -7.18 4.42 -0.22
N LEU A 102 -7.53 3.29 -0.86
CA LEU A 102 -7.93 2.05 -0.16
C LEU A 102 -6.80 1.43 0.66
N VAL A 103 -5.54 1.78 0.40
CA VAL A 103 -4.36 1.41 1.21
C VAL A 103 -4.01 2.51 2.20
N GLY A 104 -3.97 3.75 1.72
CA GLY A 104 -3.58 4.95 2.44
C GLY A 104 -4.39 5.16 3.71
N ILE A 105 -5.73 5.10 3.60
CA ILE A 105 -6.67 5.33 4.70
C ILE A 105 -6.51 4.27 5.80
N PRO A 106 -6.59 2.95 5.52
CA PRO A 106 -6.40 1.95 6.58
C PRO A 106 -5.05 2.02 7.27
N LEU A 107 -3.97 2.24 6.53
CA LEU A 107 -2.63 2.34 7.12
C LEU A 107 -2.45 3.61 7.94
N GLY A 108 -3.00 4.75 7.49
CA GLY A 108 -3.01 5.98 8.28
C GLY A 108 -3.83 5.85 9.56
N LEU A 109 -4.99 5.17 9.50
CA LEU A 109 -5.79 4.85 10.69
C LEU A 109 -5.04 3.89 11.61
N ALA A 110 -4.35 2.87 11.08
CA ALA A 110 -3.55 1.96 11.87
C ALA A 110 -2.39 2.68 12.58
N PHE A 111 -1.70 3.61 11.90
CA PHE A 111 -0.66 4.43 12.52
C PHE A 111 -1.18 5.24 13.71
N TRP A 112 -2.41 5.77 13.60
CA TRP A 112 -3.02 6.57 14.65
C TRP A 112 -3.60 5.72 15.78
N LEU A 113 -4.34 4.65 15.47
CA LEU A 113 -5.23 3.99 16.42
C LEU A 113 -4.66 2.72 17.04
N LEU A 114 -3.58 2.14 16.49
CA LEU A 114 -2.94 0.98 17.11
C LEU A 114 -2.37 1.40 18.48
N PRO A 115 -2.73 0.74 19.60
CA PRO A 115 -2.21 1.09 20.91
C PRO A 115 -0.69 0.89 21.05
N GLY A 116 -0.10 1.65 21.98
CA GLY A 116 1.34 1.67 22.21
C GLY A 116 2.06 2.73 21.36
N PRO A 117 3.40 2.79 21.43
CA PRO A 117 4.17 3.75 20.66
C PRO A 117 3.95 3.57 19.14
N PRO A 118 3.82 4.66 18.37
CA PRO A 118 3.75 4.59 16.92
C PRO A 118 4.95 3.80 16.36
N SER A 119 4.68 2.84 15.49
CA SER A 119 5.70 2.00 14.89
C SER A 119 5.40 1.80 13.41
N LEU A 120 6.43 1.96 12.58
CA LEU A 120 6.31 1.80 11.14
C LEU A 120 6.46 0.36 10.69
N LEU A 121 6.90 -0.57 11.54
CA LEU A 121 7.25 -1.92 11.12
C LEU A 121 6.03 -2.66 10.55
N GLY A 122 4.95 -2.77 11.33
CA GLY A 122 3.76 -3.48 10.89
C GLY A 122 3.07 -2.80 9.70
N ILE A 123 3.08 -1.47 9.69
CA ILE A 123 2.51 -0.65 8.62
C ILE A 123 3.30 -0.81 7.33
N SER A 124 4.63 -0.82 7.40
CA SER A 124 5.50 -1.05 6.24
C SER A 124 5.28 -2.43 5.66
N ILE A 125 5.19 -3.47 6.50
CA ILE A 125 4.91 -4.83 6.04
C ILE A 125 3.55 -4.90 5.34
N ALA A 126 2.51 -4.28 5.91
CA ALA A 126 1.19 -4.23 5.30
C ALA A 126 1.18 -3.44 3.97
N HIS A 127 1.91 -2.34 3.89
CA HIS A 127 2.08 -1.58 2.64
C HIS A 127 2.80 -2.40 1.59
N ILE A 128 3.95 -3.01 1.91
CA ILE A 128 4.68 -3.90 1.00
C ILE A 128 3.74 -4.97 0.43
N ALA A 129 2.94 -5.60 1.29
CA ALA A 129 1.98 -6.62 0.87
C ALA A 129 0.87 -6.05 -0.04
N ALA A 130 0.33 -4.87 0.26
CA ALA A 130 -0.63 -4.19 -0.60
C ALA A 130 -0.03 -3.89 -1.99
N THR A 131 1.18 -3.35 -2.03
CA THR A 131 1.88 -3.00 -3.28
C THR A 131 2.20 -4.25 -4.08
N CYS A 132 2.69 -5.32 -3.44
CA CYS A 132 2.90 -6.63 -4.06
C CYS A 132 1.60 -7.27 -4.56
N GLY A 133 0.46 -7.01 -3.91
CA GLY A 133 -0.83 -7.53 -4.36
C GLY A 133 -1.40 -6.75 -5.54
N PHE A 134 -1.20 -5.44 -5.58
CA PHE A 134 -1.70 -4.58 -6.64
C PHE A 134 -0.81 -4.58 -7.89
N LEU A 135 0.51 -4.60 -7.68
CA LEU A 135 1.55 -4.53 -8.71
C LEU A 135 2.41 -5.79 -8.67
N GLY A 136 3.19 -6.05 -9.72
CA GLY A 136 4.19 -7.11 -9.73
C GLY A 136 3.66 -8.52 -9.37
N PRO A 137 3.96 -9.05 -8.16
CA PRO A 137 3.56 -10.41 -7.75
C PRO A 137 2.07 -10.75 -7.90
N GLY A 138 1.17 -9.85 -7.54
CA GLY A 138 -0.29 -10.08 -7.62
C GLY A 138 -0.78 -10.26 -9.07
N PRO A 139 -0.50 -9.32 -9.97
CA PRO A 139 -0.67 -9.51 -11.42
C PRO A 139 -0.06 -10.81 -11.95
N TYR A 140 1.15 -11.16 -11.52
CA TYR A 140 1.81 -12.41 -11.92
C TYR A 140 1.01 -13.64 -11.46
N LEU A 141 0.54 -13.64 -10.21
CA LEU A 141 -0.29 -14.69 -9.66
C LEU A 141 -1.61 -14.85 -10.43
N LEU A 142 -2.32 -13.73 -10.70
CA LEU A 142 -3.57 -13.75 -11.49
C LEU A 142 -3.35 -14.38 -12.87
N ARG A 143 -2.24 -14.05 -13.55
CA ARG A 143 -1.87 -14.65 -14.83
C ARG A 143 -1.64 -16.15 -14.71
N ARG A 144 -0.88 -16.60 -13.70
CA ARG A 144 -0.58 -18.02 -13.45
C ARG A 144 -1.84 -18.83 -13.13
N LEU A 145 -2.81 -18.21 -12.47
CA LEU A 145 -4.11 -18.79 -12.15
C LEU A 145 -5.14 -18.70 -13.29
N ARG A 146 -4.78 -18.09 -14.43
CA ARG A 146 -5.67 -17.88 -15.59
C ARG A 146 -6.93 -17.08 -15.24
N LEU A 147 -6.78 -16.06 -14.41
CA LEU A 147 -7.87 -15.17 -13.97
C LEU A 147 -7.88 -13.82 -14.71
N LEU A 148 -6.89 -13.57 -15.57
CA LEU A 148 -6.79 -12.37 -16.41
C LEU A 148 -7.43 -12.58 -17.78
#